data_AF-A0A1G6Y2T8-F1
#
_entry.id   AF-A0A1G6Y2T8-F1
#
_cell.length_a   1.000
_cell.length_b   1.000
_cell.length_c   1.000
_cell.angle_alpha   90.00
_cell.angle_beta   90.00
_cell.angle_gamma   90.00
#
_symmetry.space_group_name_H-M   'P 1'
#
loop_
_entity.id
_entity.type
_entity.pdbx_description
1 polymer ?
#
loop_
_entity_poly.entity_id
_entity_poly.type
_entity_poly.pdbx_seq_one_letter_code
_entity_poly.pdbx_strand_id
1 'polypeptide(L)'
;MASTSKQVDPEALRAYRTKVQAQLDIVENEIIPKLRNGEVLGKMPAFGAMAGSDAARGSYETFHTTTWENLQALRESLHGIIDTLEESGNLHEETDQQSAADYEGAL
;
A
#
# COMPACT_ATOMS: atom_id res chain seq x y z
N MET A 1 -33.56 13.45 13.96
CA MET A 1 -32.93 12.86 15.16
C MET A 1 -32.60 11.40 14.86
N ALA A 2 -31.38 11.16 14.40
CA ALA A 2 -30.69 9.87 14.45
C ALA A 2 -29.24 10.19 14.09
N SER A 3 -28.43 10.57 15.09
CA SER A 3 -26.99 10.62 14.88
C SER A 3 -26.55 9.17 14.85
N THR A 4 -26.44 8.60 13.65
CA THR A 4 -25.87 7.27 13.46
C THR A 4 -24.40 7.39 13.79
N SER A 5 -24.02 7.21 15.06
CA SER A 5 -22.62 6.99 15.40
C SER A 5 -22.21 5.74 14.64
N LYS A 6 -21.46 5.92 13.55
CA LYS A 6 -20.82 4.81 12.85
C LYS A 6 -19.83 4.23 13.86
N GLN A 7 -20.26 3.21 14.59
CA GLN A 7 -19.39 2.47 15.47
C GLN A 7 -18.40 1.74 14.55
N VAL A 8 -17.14 2.18 14.61
CA VAL A 8 -16.08 1.60 13.80
C VAL A 8 -15.76 0.24 14.42
N ASP A 9 -15.90 -0.83 13.63
CA ASP A 9 -15.59 -2.19 14.08
C ASP A 9 -14.06 -2.39 14.11
N PRO A 10 -13.43 -2.50 15.31
CA PRO A 10 -11.98 -2.62 15.43
C PRO A 10 -11.45 -3.94 14.87
N GLU A 11 -12.24 -5.01 14.93
CA GLU A 11 -11.87 -6.30 14.36
C GLU A 11 -11.84 -6.22 12.84
N ALA A 12 -12.84 -5.57 12.24
CA ALA A 12 -12.87 -5.32 10.81
C ALA A 12 -11.67 -4.46 10.34
N LEU A 13 -11.29 -3.41 11.10
CA LEU A 13 -10.11 -2.61 10.80
C LEU A 13 -8.82 -3.45 10.82
N ARG A 14 -8.63 -4.27 11.87
CA ARG A 14 -7.45 -5.15 11.99
C ARG A 14 -7.40 -6.20 10.88
N ALA A 15 -8.54 -6.78 10.53
CA ALA A 15 -8.64 -7.74 9.43
C ALA A 15 -8.31 -7.09 8.09
N TYR A 16 -8.78 -5.87 7.84
CA TYR A 16 -8.46 -5.13 6.62
C TYR A 16 -6.98 -4.73 6.58
N ARG A 17 -6.42 -4.18 7.67
CA ARG A 17 -4.98 -3.89 7.79
C ARG A 17 -4.12 -5.12 7.45
N THR A 18 -4.48 -6.29 7.97
CA THR A 18 -3.76 -7.54 7.68
C THR A 18 -3.75 -7.86 6.18
N LYS A 19 -4.88 -7.65 5.48
CA LYS A 19 -4.96 -7.86 4.03
C LYS A 19 -4.10 -6.85 3.27
N VAL A 20 -4.12 -5.58 3.67
CA VAL A 20 -3.33 -4.52 3.04
C VAL A 20 -1.83 -4.77 3.24
N GLN A 21 -1.42 -5.16 4.45
CA GLN A 21 -0.04 -5.55 4.74
C GLN A 21 0.42 -6.70 3.85
N ALA A 22 -0.40 -7.74 3.68
CA ALA A 22 -0.05 -8.85 2.78
C ALA A 22 0.15 -8.39 1.32
N GLN A 23 -0.64 -7.41 0.84
CA GLN A 23 -0.43 -6.84 -0.49
C GLN A 23 0.87 -6.02 -0.56
N LEU A 24 1.14 -5.22 0.47
CA LEU A 24 2.37 -4.44 0.56
C LEU A 24 3.61 -5.34 0.57
N ASP A 25 3.57 -6.44 1.33
CA ASP A 25 4.66 -7.41 1.41
C ASP A 25 4.96 -8.02 0.03
N ILE A 26 3.93 -8.35 -0.76
CA ILE A 26 4.11 -8.85 -2.13
C ILE A 26 4.78 -7.78 -3.00
N VAL A 27 4.29 -6.53 -2.95
CA VAL A 27 4.85 -5.43 -3.74
C VAL A 27 6.32 -5.18 -3.38
N GLU A 28 6.65 -5.11 -2.10
CA GLU A 28 7.99 -4.76 -1.61
C GLU A 28 9.00 -5.91 -1.70
N ASN A 29 8.57 -7.14 -1.40
CA ASN A 29 9.49 -8.28 -1.24
C ASN A 29 9.52 -9.19 -2.46
N GLU A 30 8.49 -9.21 -3.30
CA GLU A 30 8.42 -10.12 -4.45
C GLU A 30 8.49 -9.42 -5.81
N ILE A 31 7.87 -8.24 -5.96
CA ILE A 31 7.73 -7.58 -7.26
C ILE A 31 8.82 -6.53 -7.49
N ILE A 32 8.87 -5.49 -6.65
CA ILE A 32 9.84 -4.39 -6.78
C ILE A 32 11.28 -4.88 -6.89
N PRO A 33 11.75 -5.87 -6.09
CA PRO A 33 13.12 -6.34 -6.17
C PRO A 33 13.47 -6.84 -7.58
N LYS A 34 12.56 -7.54 -8.26
CA LYS A 34 12.82 -8.09 -9.60
C LYS A 34 13.02 -7.01 -10.67
N LEU A 35 12.43 -5.82 -10.47
CA LEU A 35 12.50 -4.68 -11.38
C LEU A 35 13.69 -3.73 -11.10
N ARG A 36 14.45 -3.98 -10.03
CA ARG A 36 15.64 -3.16 -9.74
C ARG A 36 16.71 -3.36 -10.81
N ASN A 37 17.51 -2.32 -11.05
CA ASN A 37 18.64 -2.39 -11.96
C ASN A 37 19.55 -3.57 -11.62
N GLY A 38 19.81 -4.43 -12.61
CA GLY A 38 20.65 -5.62 -12.44
C GLY A 38 19.90 -6.89 -12.02
N GLU A 39 18.61 -6.79 -11.69
CA GLU A 39 17.75 -7.94 -11.40
C GLU A 39 17.05 -8.46 -12.65
N VAL A 40 16.35 -9.59 -12.52
CA VAL A 40 15.81 -10.38 -13.65
C VAL A 40 14.96 -9.55 -14.62
N LEU A 41 14.15 -8.62 -14.11
CA LEU A 41 13.27 -7.76 -14.91
C LEU A 41 13.78 -6.32 -15.04
N GLY A 42 14.85 -5.95 -14.33
CA GLY A 42 15.47 -4.62 -14.43
C GLY A 42 16.59 -4.52 -15.46
N LYS A 43 16.86 -5.60 -16.22
CA LYS A 43 17.85 -5.59 -17.31
C LYS A 43 17.17 -5.31 -18.64
N MET A 44 17.74 -4.37 -19.40
CA MET A 44 17.32 -4.14 -20.77
C MET A 44 17.59 -5.38 -21.65
N PRO A 45 16.60 -5.86 -22.41
CA PRO A 45 16.81 -6.93 -23.39
C PRO A 45 17.82 -6.52 -24.48
N ALA A 46 18.56 -7.49 -25.00
CA ALA A 46 19.43 -7.28 -26.14
C ALA A 46 18.61 -7.23 -27.44
N PHE A 47 18.09 -6.05 -27.80
CA PHE A 47 17.22 -5.85 -28.98
C PHE A 47 17.92 -6.04 -30.35
N GLY A 48 19.24 -6.28 -30.38
CA GLY A 48 20.00 -6.41 -31.62
C GLY A 48 20.09 -5.10 -32.43
N ALA A 49 20.42 -5.22 -33.71
CA ALA A 49 20.64 -4.10 -34.63
C ALA A 49 19.77 -4.18 -35.90
N MET A 50 18.60 -4.81 -35.80
CA MET A 50 17.67 -4.92 -36.93
C MET A 50 16.83 -3.65 -37.07
N ALA A 51 16.18 -3.48 -38.23
CA ALA A 51 15.19 -2.42 -38.41
C ALA A 51 14.09 -2.56 -37.33
N GLY A 52 13.91 -1.54 -36.51
CA GLY A 52 12.97 -1.53 -35.39
C GLY A 52 13.59 -1.76 -34.00
N SER A 53 14.87 -2.13 -33.90
CA SER A 53 15.54 -2.32 -32.60
C SER A 53 15.51 -1.07 -31.71
N ASP A 54 15.63 0.13 -32.29
CA ASP A 54 15.57 1.38 -31.53
C ASP A 54 14.16 1.70 -31.00
N ALA A 55 13.13 1.42 -31.80
CA ALA A 55 11.74 1.59 -31.38
C ALA A 55 11.35 0.60 -30.27
N ALA A 56 11.83 -0.64 -30.37
CA ALA A 56 11.64 -1.66 -29.33
C ALA A 56 12.34 -1.26 -28.02
N ARG A 57 13.56 -0.71 -28.10
CA ARG A 57 14.28 -0.19 -26.93
C ARG A 57 13.52 0.93 -26.24
N GLY A 58 13.07 1.94 -26.98
CA GLY A 58 12.31 3.06 -26.41
C GLY A 58 10.97 2.63 -25.81
N SER A 59 10.30 1.65 -26.44
CA SER A 59 9.05 1.09 -25.92
C SER A 59 9.28 0.32 -24.60
N TYR A 60 10.36 -0.45 -24.53
CA TYR A 60 10.76 -1.15 -23.30
C TYR A 60 11.10 -0.18 -22.17
N GLU A 61 11.91 0.84 -22.44
CA GLU A 61 12.29 1.86 -21.45
C GLU A 61 11.05 2.57 -20.89
N THR A 62 10.12 2.96 -21.77
CA THR A 62 8.86 3.59 -21.38
C THR A 62 8.03 2.65 -20.50
N PHE A 63 7.80 1.42 -20.95
CA PHE A 63 7.04 0.43 -20.21
C PHE A 63 7.65 0.14 -18.83
N HIS A 64 8.96 -0.05 -18.77
CA HIS A 64 9.67 -0.34 -17.54
C HIS A 64 9.58 0.83 -16.56
N THR A 65 9.80 2.05 -17.04
CA THR A 65 9.73 3.27 -16.21
C THR A 65 8.32 3.48 -15.66
N THR A 66 7.30 3.41 -16.53
CA THR A 66 5.90 3.56 -16.10
C THR A 66 5.48 2.46 -15.12
N THR A 67 5.90 1.22 -15.34
CA THR A 67 5.63 0.11 -14.41
C THR A 67 6.26 0.36 -13.05
N TRP A 68 7.52 0.83 -13.04
CA TRP A 68 8.22 1.18 -11.83
C TRP A 68 7.50 2.30 -11.06
N GLU A 69 7.16 3.39 -11.72
CA GLU A 69 6.45 4.52 -11.12
C GLU A 69 5.10 4.11 -10.53
N ASN A 70 4.31 3.33 -11.29
CA ASN A 70 3.02 2.82 -10.82
C ASN A 70 3.17 1.93 -9.57
N LEU A 71 4.21 1.11 -9.50
CA LEU A 71 4.48 0.27 -8.32
C LEU A 71 4.91 1.10 -7.11
N GLN A 72 5.68 2.17 -7.30
CA GLN A 72 6.02 3.07 -6.20
C GLN A 72 4.76 3.81 -5.69
N ALA A 73 3.90 4.28 -6.59
CA ALA A 73 2.64 4.93 -6.21
C ALA A 73 1.69 3.97 -5.47
N LEU A 74 1.61 2.71 -5.93
CA LEU A 74 0.85 1.66 -5.24
C LEU A 74 1.43 1.40 -3.85
N ARG A 75 2.75 1.26 -3.74
CA ARG A 75 3.45 1.05 -2.47
C ARG A 75 3.17 2.16 -1.47
N GLU A 76 3.29 3.41 -1.89
CA GLU A 76 2.97 4.59 -1.06
C GLU A 76 1.51 4.59 -0.62
N SER A 77 0.59 4.29 -1.54
CA SER A 77 -0.84 4.20 -1.22
C SER A 77 -1.15 3.12 -0.18
N LEU A 78 -0.49 1.95 -0.27
CA LEU A 78 -0.67 0.86 0.69
C LEU A 78 -0.14 1.23 2.08
N HIS A 79 1.03 1.87 2.16
CA HIS A 79 1.54 2.44 3.43
C HIS A 79 0.55 3.44 4.02
N GLY A 80 0.08 4.41 3.23
CA GLY A 80 -0.88 5.41 3.70
C GLY A 80 -2.21 4.81 4.18
N ILE A 81 -2.68 3.73 3.56
CA ILE A 81 -3.85 2.98 4.04
C ILE A 81 -3.57 2.34 5.40
N ILE A 82 -2.42 1.69 5.58
CA ILE A 82 -2.03 1.06 6.85
C ILE A 82 -1.97 2.12 7.96
N ASP A 83 -1.29 3.23 7.71
CA ASP A 83 -1.16 4.34 8.67
C ASP A 83 -2.54 4.89 9.08
N THR A 84 -3.42 5.12 8.10
CA THR A 84 -4.78 5.62 8.36
C THR A 84 -5.61 4.64 9.20
N LEU A 85 -5.46 3.33 8.95
CA LEU A 85 -6.17 2.29 9.72
C LEU A 85 -5.65 2.20 11.16
N GLU A 86 -4.35 2.36 11.36
CA GLU A 86 -3.73 2.38 12.69
C GLU A 86 -4.17 3.61 13.49
N GLU A 87 -4.12 4.80 12.88
CA GLU A 87 -4.59 6.05 13.50
C GLU A 87 -6.08 5.94 13.89
N SER A 88 -6.92 5.43 12.98
CA SER A 88 -8.34 5.22 13.24
C SER A 88 -8.60 4.23 14.38
N GLY A 89 -7.78 3.19 14.49
CA GLY A 89 -7.86 2.21 15.58
C GLY A 89 -7.49 2.82 16.94
N ASN A 90 -6.40 3.58 17.00
CA ASN A 90 -5.93 4.21 18.23
C ASN A 90 -6.93 5.25 18.76
N LEU A 91 -7.48 6.09 17.87
CA LEU A 91 -8.51 7.07 18.24
C LEU A 91 -9.76 6.41 18.84
N HIS A 92 -10.12 5.23 18.36
CA HIS A 92 -11.26 4.48 18.91
C HIS A 92 -10.96 3.94 20.31
N GLU A 93 -9.78 3.35 20.51
CA GLU A 93 -9.37 2.84 21.82
C GLU A 93 -9.26 3.96 22.88
N GLU A 94 -8.74 5.13 22.50
CA GLU A 94 -8.69 6.31 23.38
C GLU A 94 -10.10 6.81 23.75
N THR A 95 -11.01 6.86 22.78
CA THR A 95 -12.40 7.30 23.01
C THR A 95 -13.15 6.36 23.94
N ASP A 96 -12.97 5.04 23.78
CA ASP A 96 -13.58 4.04 24.64
C ASP A 96 -13.03 4.11 26.07
N GLN A 97 -11.73 4.30 26.24
CA GLN A 97 -11.10 4.48 27.56
C GLN A 97 -11.59 5.75 28.27
N GLN A 98 -11.67 6.87 27.54
CA GLN A 98 -12.19 8.12 28.10
C GLN A 98 -13.66 7.96 28.53
N SER A 99 -14.48 7.32 27.69
CA SER A 99 -15.88 7.06 28.00
C SER A 99 -16.01 6.19 29.26
N ALA A 100 -15.20 5.13 29.39
CA ALA A 100 -15.20 4.27 30.57
C ALA A 100 -14.79 5.03 31.85
N ALA A 101 -13.75 5.87 31.76
CA ALA A 101 -13.31 6.70 32.89
C ALA A 101 -14.37 7.72 33.33
N ASP A 102 -15.08 8.33 32.38
CA ASP A 102 -16.16 9.27 32.67
C ASP A 102 -17.35 8.57 33.36
N TYR A 103 -17.67 7.33 33.00
CA TYR A 103 -18.68 6.53 33.69
C TYR A 103 -18.27 6.14 35.11
N GLU A 104 -16.99 5.81 35.33
CA GLU A 104 -16.48 5.40 36.63
C GLU A 104 -16.34 6.58 37.61
N GLY A 105 -16.04 7.79 37.11
CA GLY A 105 -16.01 9.01 37.91
C GLY A 105 -17.39 9.63 38.23
N ALA A 106 -18.46 9.12 37.62
CA ALA A 106 -19.84 9.57 37.83
C ALA A 106 -20.61 8.76 38.90
N LEU A 107 -20.00 7.72 39.48
CA LEU A 107 -20.51 6.89 40.58
C LEU A 107 -19.87 7.29 41.93
#